data_AF-A0A2V5J1D1-F1
#
_entry.id   AF-A0A2V5J1D1-F1
#
_cell.length_a   1.000
_cell.length_b   1.000
_cell.length_c   1.000
_cell.angle_alpha   90.00
_cell.angle_beta   90.00
_cell.angle_gamma   90.00
#
_symmetry.space_group_name_H-M   'P 1'
#
loop_
_entity.id
_entity.type
_entity.pdbx_description
1 polymer ?
#
loop_
_entity_poly.entity_id
_entity_poly.type
_entity_poly.pdbx_seq_one_letter_code
_entity_poly.pdbx_strand_id
1 'polypeptide(L)'
;MSFSVNSQVPAFAKGFTEVNTIASVQPIANLQLSVGHRYLNDNPFFLDSSLFLVGGYYRINDNWGVGAQEQYEATTGLLEQQRYSIYRDLSSWVASFGGVIRDNKGVKEYGVIFTMTLKAFPKFGFDLNFDPTSQGE
;
A
#
# COMPACT_ATOMS: atom_id res chain seq x y z
N MET A 1 -0.06 13.01 -12.53
CA MET A 1 0.85 11.89 -12.81
C MET A 1 2.07 12.05 -11.92
N SER A 2 2.55 10.97 -11.31
CA SER A 2 3.81 10.95 -10.56
C SER A 2 4.66 9.77 -11.03
N PHE A 3 5.97 9.95 -10.98
CA PHE A 3 6.95 8.95 -11.32
C PHE A 3 8.14 9.12 -10.39
N SER A 4 8.65 8.01 -9.84
CA SER A 4 9.81 8.01 -8.95
C SER A 4 10.66 6.78 -9.20
N VAL A 5 11.98 6.99 -9.13
CA VAL A 5 13.00 5.95 -9.25
C VAL A 5 13.98 6.13 -8.11
N ASN A 6 14.25 5.06 -7.37
CA ASN A 6 15.33 4.97 -6.41
C ASN A 6 16.24 3.82 -6.84
N SER A 7 17.55 4.06 -6.93
CA SER A 7 18.49 3.05 -7.38
C SER A 7 19.75 3.04 -6.54
N GLN A 8 20.26 1.85 -6.28
CA GLN A 8 21.61 1.62 -5.78
C GLN A 8 22.31 0.65 -6.74
N VAL A 9 23.45 1.07 -7.26
CA VAL A 9 24.30 0.22 -8.10
C VAL A 9 25.71 0.20 -7.52
N PRO A 10 26.43 -0.92 -7.59
CA PRO A 10 27.77 -1.00 -7.04
C PRO A 10 28.74 -0.12 -7.86
N ALA A 11 29.49 0.75 -7.18
CA ALA A 11 30.47 1.63 -7.83
C ALA A 11 31.75 0.89 -8.27
N PHE A 12 31.99 -0.31 -7.73
CA PHE A 12 33.12 -1.20 -8.04
C PHE A 12 32.62 -2.65 -8.14
N ALA A 13 33.51 -3.65 -8.24
CA ALA A 13 33.15 -5.07 -8.38
C ALA A 13 32.46 -5.72 -7.16
N LYS A 14 32.11 -4.95 -6.12
CA LYS A 14 31.50 -5.46 -4.88
C LYS A 14 30.30 -4.62 -4.49
N GLY A 15 29.16 -5.28 -4.26
CA GLY A 15 27.91 -4.67 -3.81
C GLY A 15 26.72 -5.40 -4.43
N PHE A 16 25.54 -4.80 -4.32
CA PHE A 16 24.30 -5.32 -4.89
C PHE A 16 23.61 -4.25 -5.72
N THR A 17 22.77 -4.70 -6.66
CA THR A 17 21.98 -3.82 -7.50
C THR A 17 20.54 -3.81 -7.00
N GLU A 18 20.01 -2.62 -6.75
CA GLU A 18 18.60 -2.41 -6.45
C GLU A 18 18.05 -1.26 -7.30
N VAL A 19 16.91 -1.49 -7.94
CA VAL A 19 16.20 -0.45 -8.72
C VAL A 19 14.72 -0.54 -8.40
N ASN A 20 14.20 0.52 -7.78
CA ASN A 20 12.82 0.65 -7.37
C ASN A 20 12.17 1.75 -8.18
N THR A 21 11.15 1.40 -8.95
CA THR A 21 10.39 2.33 -9.79
C THR A 21 8.93 2.31 -9.37
N ILE A 22 8.29 3.48 -9.34
CA ILE A 22 6.84 3.58 -9.22
C ILE A 22 6.31 4.68 -10.15
N ALA A 23 5.26 4.35 -10.88
CA ALA A 23 4.52 5.27 -11.72
C ALA A 23 3.06 5.26 -11.28
N SER A 24 2.47 6.44 -11.09
CA SER A 24 1.05 6.58 -10.77
C SER A 24 0.38 7.62 -11.67
N VAL A 25 -0.78 7.25 -12.21
CA VAL A 25 -1.55 8.07 -13.14
C VAL A 25 -3.00 8.15 -12.71
N GLN A 26 -3.65 9.26 -13.06
CA GLN A 26 -5.08 9.46 -12.89
C GLN A 26 -5.65 9.89 -14.25
N PRO A 27 -5.91 8.94 -15.17
CA PRO A 27 -6.31 9.27 -16.55
C PRO A 27 -7.66 9.98 -16.63
N ILE A 28 -8.56 9.70 -15.68
CA ILE A 28 -9.84 10.37 -15.50
C ILE A 28 -10.05 10.67 -14.01
N ALA A 29 -10.94 11.62 -13.69
CA ALA A 29 -11.11 12.14 -12.33
C ALA A 29 -11.43 11.07 -11.26
N ASN A 30 -11.96 9.92 -11.67
CA ASN A 30 -12.40 8.86 -10.77
C ASN A 30 -11.62 7.55 -10.93
N LEU A 31 -10.51 7.52 -11.67
CA LEU A 31 -9.66 6.34 -11.83
C LEU A 31 -8.20 6.68 -11.53
N GLN A 32 -7.61 5.99 -10.56
CA GLN A 32 -6.18 6.01 -10.29
C GLN A 32 -5.58 4.65 -10.61
N LEU A 33 -4.44 4.64 -11.29
CA LEU A 33 -3.67 3.44 -11.58
C LEU A 33 -2.23 3.64 -11.11
N SER A 34 -1.59 2.56 -10.68
CA SER A 34 -0.20 2.55 -10.25
C SER A 34 0.50 1.27 -10.71
N VAL A 35 1.73 1.41 -11.17
CA VAL A 35 2.63 0.30 -11.48
C VAL A 35 3.95 0.57 -10.78
N GLY A 36 4.37 -0.38 -9.95
CA GLY A 36 5.66 -0.42 -9.30
C GLY A 36 6.47 -1.61 -9.77
N HIS A 37 7.79 -1.45 -9.78
CA HIS A 37 8.75 -2.54 -9.99
C HIS A 37 9.89 -2.40 -8.99
N ARG A 38 10.19 -3.48 -8.29
CA ARG A 38 11.35 -3.60 -7.41
C ARG A 38 12.25 -4.70 -7.95
N TYR A 39 13.43 -4.29 -8.38
CA TYR A 39 14.50 -5.19 -8.78
C TYR A 39 15.56 -5.23 -7.69
N LEU A 40 15.99 -6.44 -7.33
CA LEU A 40 17.07 -6.70 -6.40
C LEU A 40 17.92 -7.86 -6.93
N ASN A 41 19.22 -7.67 -6.97
CA ASN A 41 20.16 -8.68 -7.46
C ASN A 41 21.48 -8.65 -6.69
N ASP A 42 22.04 -9.83 -6.42
CA ASP A 42 23.32 -10.04 -5.72
C ASP A 42 23.35 -9.43 -4.31
N ASN A 43 22.19 -9.39 -3.64
CA ASN A 43 22.10 -8.88 -2.28
C ASN A 43 22.61 -9.92 -1.26
N PRO A 44 23.45 -9.54 -0.27
CA PRO A 44 24.02 -10.48 0.68
C PRO A 44 23.02 -11.08 1.69
N PHE A 45 21.84 -10.49 1.84
CA PHE A 45 20.85 -10.89 2.85
C PHE A 45 19.52 -11.36 2.26
N PHE A 46 19.16 -10.87 1.07
CA PHE A 46 17.89 -11.13 0.42
C PHE A 46 18.09 -11.86 -0.90
N LEU A 47 17.10 -12.69 -1.26
CA LEU A 47 17.09 -13.36 -2.56
C LEU A 47 16.85 -12.35 -3.69
N ASP A 48 17.39 -12.68 -4.86
CA ASP A 48 17.11 -11.95 -6.08
C ASP A 48 15.60 -11.91 -6.36
N SER A 49 15.13 -10.73 -6.75
CA SER A 49 13.71 -10.44 -6.89
C SER A 49 13.49 -9.46 -8.02
N SER A 50 12.46 -9.71 -8.81
CA SER A 50 11.95 -8.79 -9.83
C SER A 50 10.44 -8.69 -9.64
N LEU A 51 10.06 -7.94 -8.62
CA LEU A 51 8.70 -7.84 -8.15
C LEU A 51 7.94 -6.70 -8.84
N PHE A 52 6.83 -7.02 -9.49
CA PHE A 52 5.88 -6.06 -10.00
C PHE A 52 4.72 -5.88 -9.03
N LEU A 53 4.34 -4.63 -8.79
CA LEU A 53 3.15 -4.27 -8.02
C LEU A 53 2.23 -3.44 -8.91
N VAL A 54 1.11 -4.02 -9.34
CA VAL A 54 0.13 -3.35 -10.19
C VAL A 54 -1.11 -3.10 -9.37
N GLY A 55 -1.71 -1.93 -9.47
CA GLY A 55 -2.94 -1.66 -8.74
C GLY A 55 -3.69 -0.45 -9.25
N GLY A 56 -4.90 -0.31 -8.75
CA GLY A 56 -5.74 0.82 -9.08
C GLY A 56 -6.93 0.95 -8.15
N TYR A 57 -7.52 2.14 -8.20
CA TYR A 57 -8.74 2.48 -7.49
C TYR A 57 -9.68 3.21 -8.43
N TYR A 58 -10.93 2.77 -8.47
CA TYR A 58 -11.99 3.38 -9.25
C TYR A 58 -13.14 3.82 -8.35
N ARG A 59 -13.43 5.12 -8.37
CA ARG A 59 -14.58 5.71 -7.69
C ARG A 59 -15.80 5.63 -8.60
N ILE A 60 -16.74 4.77 -8.25
CA ILE A 60 -17.95 4.56 -9.04
C ILE A 60 -18.90 5.76 -8.89
N ASN A 61 -19.07 6.25 -7.66
CA ASN A 61 -19.84 7.45 -7.32
C ASN A 61 -19.36 8.01 -5.97
N ASP A 62 -20.06 8.97 -5.40
CA ASP A 62 -19.69 9.60 -4.11
C ASP A 62 -19.70 8.62 -2.93
N ASN A 63 -20.37 7.49 -3.09
CA ASN A 63 -20.69 6.56 -2.03
C ASN A 63 -19.97 5.21 -2.17
N TRP A 64 -19.46 4.88 -3.35
CA TRP A 64 -18.91 3.58 -3.70
C TRP A 64 -17.61 3.70 -4.48
N GLY A 65 -16.66 2.82 -4.16
CA GLY A 65 -15.44 2.62 -4.93
C GLY A 65 -14.98 1.18 -4.90
N VAL A 66 -14.09 0.83 -5.82
CA VAL A 66 -13.45 -0.48 -5.90
C VAL A 66 -11.94 -0.31 -6.04
N GLY A 67 -11.19 -1.24 -5.46
CA GLY A 67 -9.74 -1.28 -5.54
C GLY A 67 -9.26 -2.67 -5.90
N ALA A 68 -8.19 -2.73 -6.69
CA ALA A 68 -7.49 -3.96 -7.03
C ALA A 68 -5.99 -3.74 -6.89
N GLN A 69 -5.27 -4.74 -6.40
CA GLN A 69 -3.82 -4.75 -6.35
C GLN A 69 -3.27 -6.16 -6.49
N GLU A 70 -2.26 -6.30 -7.33
CA GLU A 70 -1.60 -7.56 -7.64
C GLU A 70 -0.09 -7.42 -7.47
N GLN A 71 0.53 -8.46 -6.92
CA GLN A 71 1.97 -8.56 -6.72
C GLN A 71 2.47 -9.81 -7.45
N TYR A 72 3.32 -9.60 -8.45
CA TYR A 72 3.87 -10.64 -9.31
C TYR A 72 5.39 -10.68 -9.19
N GLU A 73 5.94 -11.83 -8.81
CA GLU A 73 7.38 -12.06 -8.71
C GLU A 73 7.88 -12.70 -10.01
N ALA A 74 8.52 -11.90 -10.86
CA ALA A 74 8.99 -12.36 -12.17
C ALA A 74 10.16 -13.35 -12.07
N THR A 75 10.95 -13.32 -10.99
CA THR A 75 12.04 -14.28 -10.79
C THR A 75 11.51 -15.71 -10.63
N THR A 76 10.35 -15.87 -9.98
CA THR A 76 9.72 -17.19 -9.76
C THR A 76 8.55 -17.47 -10.71
N GLY A 77 8.06 -16.44 -11.41
CA GLY A 77 6.88 -16.52 -12.26
C GLY A 77 5.56 -16.60 -11.48
N LEU A 78 5.55 -16.25 -10.20
CA LEU A 78 4.41 -16.44 -9.30
C LEU A 78 3.63 -15.14 -9.09
N LEU A 79 2.30 -15.25 -9.15
CA LEU A 79 1.39 -14.20 -8.69
C LEU A 79 1.21 -14.35 -7.17
N GLU A 80 2.15 -13.79 -6.42
CA GLU A 80 2.29 -13.99 -4.97
C GLU A 80 1.08 -13.49 -4.19
N GLN A 81 0.42 -12.42 -4.66
CA GLN A 81 -0.71 -11.85 -3.94
C GLN A 81 -1.65 -11.07 -4.84
N GLN A 82 -2.94 -11.22 -4.58
CA GLN A 82 -4.03 -10.46 -5.20
C GLN A 82 -4.94 -9.93 -4.11
N ARG A 83 -5.34 -8.66 -4.21
CA ARG A 83 -6.28 -8.02 -3.30
C ARG A 83 -7.36 -7.30 -4.10
N TYR A 84 -8.61 -7.55 -3.72
CA TYR A 84 -9.76 -6.89 -4.32
C TYR A 84 -10.67 -6.38 -3.22
N SER A 85 -11.10 -5.12 -3.30
CA SER A 85 -11.86 -4.47 -2.25
C SER A 85 -12.98 -3.61 -2.81
N ILE A 86 -14.10 -3.59 -2.10
CA ILE A 86 -15.23 -2.69 -2.32
C ILE A 86 -15.30 -1.74 -1.12
N TYR A 87 -15.46 -0.45 -1.40
CA TYR A 87 -15.49 0.62 -0.41
C TYR A 87 -16.86 1.30 -0.41
N ARG A 88 -17.34 1.68 0.78
CA ARG A 88 -18.61 2.35 1.01
C ARG A 88 -18.47 3.52 1.98
N ASP A 89 -18.91 4.71 1.58
CA ASP A 89 -19.00 5.89 2.46
C ASP A 89 -20.36 5.96 3.20
N LEU A 90 -20.36 5.74 4.51
CA LEU A 90 -21.56 5.73 5.36
C LEU A 90 -21.70 7.06 6.13
N SER A 91 -21.39 8.18 5.49
CA SER A 91 -21.42 9.55 6.01
C SER A 91 -20.41 9.81 7.13
N SER A 92 -20.59 9.27 8.33
CA SER A 92 -19.62 9.41 9.44
C SER A 92 -18.55 8.32 9.42
N TRP A 93 -18.82 7.23 8.70
CA TRP A 93 -17.95 6.06 8.63
C TRP A 93 -17.55 5.75 7.18
N VAL A 94 -16.42 5.10 7.01
CA VAL A 94 -16.05 4.45 5.75
C VAL A 94 -15.85 2.97 6.05
N ALA A 95 -16.51 2.12 5.28
CA ALA A 95 -16.36 0.67 5.38
C ALA A 95 -15.73 0.12 4.10
N SER A 96 -14.97 -0.96 4.23
CA SER A 96 -14.52 -1.76 3.09
C SER A 96 -14.62 -3.24 3.38
N PHE A 97 -14.96 -4.00 2.35
CA PHE A 97 -14.93 -5.44 2.36
C PHE A 97 -14.11 -5.91 1.16
N GLY A 98 -13.19 -6.83 1.36
CA GLY A 98 -12.30 -7.30 0.32
C GLY A 98 -11.84 -8.74 0.54
N GLY A 99 -11.27 -9.31 -0.53
CA GLY A 99 -10.63 -10.61 -0.52
C GLY A 99 -9.13 -10.48 -0.77
N VAL A 100 -8.37 -11.41 -0.20
CA VAL A 100 -6.95 -11.58 -0.50
C VAL A 100 -6.69 -13.03 -0.90
N ILE A 101 -5.95 -13.21 -1.98
CA ILE A 101 -5.43 -14.50 -2.42
C ILE A 101 -3.92 -14.41 -2.35
N ARG A 102 -3.25 -15.36 -1.71
CA ARG A 102 -1.79 -15.42 -1.65
C ARG A 102 -1.30 -16.77 -2.15
N ASP A 103 -0.21 -16.77 -2.89
CA ASP A 103 0.50 -17.97 -3.32
C ASP A 103 1.89 -17.98 -2.69
N ASN A 104 2.09 -18.88 -1.73
CA ASN A 104 3.37 -19.08 -1.07
C ASN A 104 4.10 -20.28 -1.70
N LYS A 105 4.54 -20.11 -2.95
CA LYS A 105 5.30 -21.12 -3.72
C LYS A 105 4.57 -22.46 -3.85
N GLY A 106 3.29 -22.41 -4.19
CA GLY A 106 2.44 -23.57 -4.45
C GLY A 106 1.38 -23.82 -3.37
N VAL A 107 1.47 -23.16 -2.21
CA VAL A 107 0.42 -23.18 -1.18
C VAL A 107 -0.43 -21.93 -1.33
N LYS A 108 -1.70 -22.11 -1.72
CA LYS A 108 -2.66 -21.02 -1.88
C LYS A 108 -3.44 -20.75 -0.62
N GLU A 109 -3.46 -19.50 -0.20
CA GLU A 109 -4.21 -18.99 0.96
C GLU A 109 -5.28 -18.02 0.49
N TYR A 110 -6.47 -18.11 1.10
CA TYR A 110 -7.59 -17.21 0.84
C TYR A 110 -7.98 -16.53 2.14
N GLY A 111 -8.18 -15.22 2.07
CA GLY A 111 -8.59 -14.41 3.20
C GLY A 111 -9.66 -13.40 2.82
N VAL A 112 -10.39 -12.95 3.82
CA VAL A 112 -11.32 -11.83 3.72
C VAL A 112 -10.85 -10.71 4.64
N ILE A 113 -11.04 -9.48 4.21
CA ILE A 113 -10.65 -8.28 4.93
C ILE A 113 -11.88 -7.41 5.09
N PHE A 114 -12.22 -7.11 6.33
CA PHE A 114 -13.21 -6.10 6.67
C PHE A 114 -12.52 -4.95 7.40
N THR A 115 -12.82 -3.71 7.00
CA THR A 115 -12.27 -2.51 7.63
C THR A 115 -13.39 -1.51 7.81
N MET A 116 -13.40 -0.83 8.96
CA MET A 116 -14.32 0.24 9.26
C MET A 116 -13.56 1.37 9.95
N THR A 117 -13.72 2.59 9.43
CA THR A 117 -12.99 3.77 9.90
C THR A 117 -13.97 4.90 10.19
N LEU A 118 -13.91 5.49 11.38
CA LEU A 118 -14.70 6.66 11.75
C LEU A 118 -14.00 7.94 11.25
N LYS A 119 -14.69 8.75 10.44
CA LYS A 119 -14.18 10.04 9.95
C LYS A 119 -14.25 11.14 11.01
N ALA A 120 -15.26 11.10 11.86
CA ALA A 120 -15.55 12.13 12.85
C ALA A 120 -15.27 11.63 14.27
N PHE A 121 -13.99 11.43 14.60
CA PHE A 121 -13.62 11.22 16.01
C PHE A 121 -13.71 12.57 16.73
N PRO A 122 -14.53 12.73 17.77
CA PRO A 122 -14.62 13.99 18.50
C PRO A 122 -13.24 14.33 19.11
N LYS A 123 -12.74 15.54 18.85
CA LYS A 123 -11.56 16.06 19.54
C LYS A 123 -11.94 16.26 21.01
N PHE A 124 -11.68 15.28 21.86
CA PHE A 124 -11.68 15.51 23.31
C PHE A 124 -10.44 16.36 23.63
N GLY A 125 -10.62 17.67 23.69
CA GLY A 125 -9.64 18.56 24.30
C GLY A 125 -9.77 18.42 25.81
N PHE A 126 -8.84 17.69 26.44
CA PHE A 126 -8.56 17.93 27.85
C PHE A 126 -7.64 19.13 27.91
N ASP A 127 -8.15 20.29 28.34
CA ASP A 127 -7.30 21.40 28.76
C ASP A 127 -6.61 21.01 30.06
N LEU A 128 -5.47 20.32 29.96
CA LEU A 128 -4.54 20.18 31.07
C LEU A 128 -3.71 21.45 31.14
N ASN A 129 -4.31 22.52 31.67
CA ASN A 129 -3.55 23.70 32.07
C ASN A 129 -2.83 23.35 33.39
N PHE A 130 -1.67 22.70 33.29
CA PHE A 130 -0.74 22.60 34.41
C PHE A 130 -0.11 23.99 34.58
N ASP A 131 -0.59 24.74 35.57
CA ASP A 131 0.15 25.90 36.09
C ASP A 131 1.16 25.41 37.12
N PRO A 132 2.47 25.39 36.81
CA PRO A 132 3.50 24.92 37.73
C PRO A 132 3.83 25.91 38.86
N THR A 133 3.09 27.03 39.00
CA THR A 133 3.41 28.08 39.98
C THR A 133 2.47 28.20 41.18
N SER A 134 1.64 27.19 41.45
CA SER A 134 0.98 27.06 42.76
C SER A 134 2.00 26.68 43.85
N GLN A 135 2.87 27.62 44.21
CA GLN A 135 3.57 27.62 45.49
C GLN A 135 2.53 27.97 46.57
N GLY A 136 2.05 26.95 47.27
CA GLY A 136 1.20 27.08 48.44
C GLY A 136 1.96 26.63 49.69
N GLU A 137 2.26 27.62 50.52
CA GLU A 137 2.59 27.61 51.97
C GLU A 137 3.69 26.69 52.52
#